data_AF-A0A0B2R7M6-F1
#
_entry.id   AF-A0A0B2R7M6-F1
#
_cell.length_a   1.000
_cell.length_b   1.000
_cell.length_c   1.000
_cell.angle_alpha   90.00
_cell.angle_beta   90.00
_cell.angle_gamma   90.00
#
_symmetry.space_group_name_H-M   'P 1'
#
loop_
_entity.id
_entity.type
_entity.pdbx_description
1 polymer ?
#
loop_
_entity_poly.entity_id
_entity_poly.type
_entity_poly.pdbx_seq_one_letter_code
_entity_poly.pdbx_strand_id
1 'polypeptide(L)'
;MASLQLTTTPFTLLRQQRQHPTKKKSTASQLNPPRPRPLRVSVRSYKVVIEHDGESTEVEVEPDETILSKALDSGLSVPHDCKLGVCMTCPARLISGSVDQSDGMLSDDVVERGYALLCAAYPQSDCHIKIIPEDELLSLQLATAND
;
A
#
# COMPACT_ATOMS: atom_id res chain seq x y z
N MET A 1 -29.16 5.76 65.53
CA MET A 1 -29.25 6.09 64.10
C MET A 1 -29.00 7.59 63.95
N ALA A 2 -27.72 7.98 63.92
CA ALA A 2 -27.28 9.37 63.81
C ALA A 2 -25.95 9.40 63.06
N SER A 3 -25.88 10.26 62.05
CA SER A 3 -24.81 10.41 61.07
C SER A 3 -23.49 10.89 61.69
N LEU A 4 -22.36 10.38 61.21
CA LEU A 4 -21.07 11.05 61.35
C LEU A 4 -20.33 11.04 60.01
N GLN A 5 -20.00 12.25 59.60
CA GLN A 5 -19.35 12.65 58.37
C GLN A 5 -17.89 12.19 58.35
N LEU A 6 -17.37 11.80 57.19
CA LEU A 6 -15.94 11.64 56.99
C LEU A 6 -15.47 12.57 55.88
N THR A 7 -14.59 13.45 56.34
CA THR A 7 -14.01 14.61 55.71
C THR A 7 -12.97 14.26 54.67
N THR A 8 -13.00 15.05 53.60
CA THR A 8 -11.86 15.59 52.84
C THR A 8 -10.46 15.33 53.42
N THR A 9 -9.52 14.90 52.58
CA THR A 9 -8.29 15.66 52.26
C THR A 9 -7.44 14.95 51.18
N PRO A 10 -6.69 15.71 50.37
CA PRO A 10 -5.99 15.23 49.19
C PRO A 10 -4.57 14.74 49.52
N PHE A 11 -4.15 13.62 48.95
CA PHE A 11 -2.78 13.12 49.11
C PHE A 11 -1.86 13.71 48.04
N THR A 12 -1.14 14.74 48.45
CA THR A 12 -0.08 15.44 47.74
C THR A 12 1.16 14.56 47.57
N LEU A 13 1.66 14.52 46.33
CA LEU A 13 3.07 14.56 45.91
C LEU A 13 4.18 14.29 46.95
N LEU A 14 4.92 13.19 46.75
CA LEU A 14 6.35 13.07 47.06
C LEU A 14 6.95 12.10 46.02
N ARG A 15 7.59 12.54 44.93
CA ARG A 15 8.97 13.06 44.83
C ARG A 15 9.97 12.31 45.72
N GLN A 16 10.53 11.22 45.20
CA GLN A 16 11.88 10.83 45.61
C GLN A 16 12.66 10.17 44.48
N GLN A 17 13.62 10.94 43.97
CA GLN A 17 14.75 10.48 43.18
C GLN A 17 15.57 9.49 43.99
N ARG A 18 15.95 8.35 43.38
CA ARG A 18 17.11 7.57 43.81
C ARG A 18 18.13 7.55 42.69
N GLN A 19 19.18 8.35 42.86
CA GLN A 19 20.43 8.21 42.14
C GLN A 19 21.30 7.21 42.89
N HIS A 20 21.87 6.24 42.17
CA HIS A 20 22.98 5.43 42.66
C HIS A 20 24.18 5.59 41.71
N PRO A 21 25.36 5.94 42.22
CA PRO A 21 26.60 5.96 41.45
C PRO A 21 27.33 4.62 41.60
N THR A 22 27.91 4.07 40.53
CA THR A 22 29.18 3.29 40.61
C THR A 22 29.83 3.07 39.23
N LYS A 23 31.01 3.68 39.09
CA LYS A 23 32.24 3.25 38.39
C LYS A 23 32.20 2.58 37.00
N LYS A 24 32.77 3.35 36.05
CA LYS A 24 33.42 2.94 34.79
C LYS A 24 34.41 1.77 34.97
N LYS A 25 34.44 0.86 33.99
CA LYS A 25 35.63 0.27 33.32
C LYS A 25 35.19 -0.85 32.37
N SER A 26 35.38 -0.67 31.05
CA SER A 26 36.10 -1.62 30.19
C SER A 26 36.08 -1.12 28.75
N THR A 27 37.28 -0.95 28.21
CA THR A 27 37.62 -0.65 26.83
C THR A 27 37.24 -1.83 25.93
N ALA A 28 36.26 -1.64 25.06
CA ALA A 28 36.13 -2.39 23.82
C ALA A 28 35.98 -1.37 22.68
N SER A 29 37.02 -1.26 21.87
CA SER A 29 36.98 -0.51 20.62
C SER A 29 35.98 -1.20 19.69
N GLN A 30 34.74 -0.73 19.70
CA GLN A 30 33.70 -1.17 18.78
C GLN A 30 34.02 -0.56 17.41
N LEU A 31 34.74 -1.32 16.58
CA LEU A 31 34.84 -1.05 15.17
C LEU A 31 33.47 -1.35 14.55
N ASN A 32 32.70 -0.29 14.24
CA ASN A 32 31.46 -0.43 13.49
C ASN A 32 31.78 -1.00 12.10
N PRO A 33 31.06 -2.03 11.61
CA PRO A 33 31.23 -2.52 10.26
C PRO A 33 30.92 -1.39 9.25
N PRO A 34 31.60 -1.34 8.09
CA PRO A 34 31.29 -0.37 7.06
C PRO A 34 29.83 -0.53 6.66
N ARG A 35 29.06 0.55 6.83
CA ARG A 35 27.66 0.62 6.41
C ARG A 35 27.60 0.22 4.92
N PRO A 36 26.81 -0.78 4.50
CA PRO A 36 26.77 -1.18 3.11
C PRO A 36 26.40 0.04 2.28
N ARG A 37 27.21 0.35 1.26
CA ARG A 37 26.83 1.38 0.29
C ARG A 37 25.53 0.90 -0.36
N PRO A 38 24.46 1.71 -0.40
CA PRO A 38 23.26 1.30 -1.11
C PRO A 38 23.69 1.02 -2.55
N LEU A 39 23.47 -0.21 -2.99
CA LEU A 39 23.62 -0.57 -4.39
C LEU A 39 22.62 0.30 -5.13
N ARG A 40 23.09 1.21 -5.98
CA ARG A 40 22.23 1.93 -6.91
C ARG A 40 21.74 0.92 -7.93
N VAL A 41 20.60 0.30 -7.64
CA VAL A 41 19.82 -0.42 -8.65
C VAL A 41 19.27 0.65 -9.58
N SER A 42 19.69 0.61 -10.85
CA SER A 42 19.02 1.39 -11.89
C SER A 42 17.71 0.68 -12.16
N VAL A 43 16.65 1.10 -11.49
CA VAL A 43 15.31 0.55 -11.71
C VAL A 43 14.81 1.15 -13.04
N ARG A 44 14.25 0.30 -13.91
CA ARG A 44 13.62 0.75 -15.16
C ARG A 44 12.15 0.96 -14.83
N SER A 45 11.73 2.23 -14.71
CA SER A 45 10.32 2.57 -14.65
C SER A 45 9.64 2.32 -16.00
N TYR A 46 8.34 2.05 -15.95
CA TYR A 46 7.46 1.95 -17.11
C TYR A 46 6.54 3.16 -17.17
N LYS A 47 6.29 3.65 -18.39
CA LYS A 47 5.30 4.69 -18.61
C LYS A 47 3.91 4.07 -18.61
N VAL A 48 3.05 4.50 -17.69
CA VAL A 48 1.66 4.06 -17.61
C VAL A 48 0.74 5.25 -17.85
N VAL A 49 -0.07 5.18 -18.89
CA VAL A 49 -1.15 6.14 -19.18
C VAL A 49 -2.43 5.62 -18.55
N ILE A 50 -3.07 6.43 -17.71
CA ILE A 50 -4.28 6.10 -16.97
C ILE A 50 -5.41 7.00 -17.44
N GLU A 51 -6.43 6.42 -18.07
CA GLU A 51 -7.70 7.09 -18.37
C GLU A 51 -8.66 6.96 -17.18
N HIS A 52 -9.09 8.10 -16.62
CA HIS A 52 -10.04 8.18 -15.52
C HIS A 52 -10.91 9.43 -15.64
N ASP A 53 -12.23 9.29 -15.47
CA ASP A 53 -13.19 10.41 -15.52
C ASP A 53 -13.07 11.34 -16.75
N GLY A 54 -12.64 10.77 -17.88
CA GLY A 54 -12.45 11.51 -19.14
C GLY A 54 -11.11 12.23 -19.27
N GLU A 55 -10.24 12.12 -18.28
CA GLU A 55 -8.88 12.66 -18.29
C GLU A 55 -7.85 11.53 -18.45
N SER A 56 -6.73 11.84 -19.11
CA SER A 56 -5.59 10.93 -19.26
C SER A 56 -4.40 11.47 -18.49
N THR A 57 -3.87 10.67 -17.56
CA THR A 57 -2.70 11.04 -16.76
C THR A 57 -1.58 10.04 -16.98
N GLU A 58 -0.37 10.54 -17.22
CA GLU A 58 0.81 9.70 -17.39
C GLU A 58 1.61 9.65 -16.08
N VAL A 59 1.98 8.45 -15.66
CA VAL A 59 2.81 8.20 -14.47
C VAL A 59 3.96 7.26 -14.81
N GLU A 60 5.10 7.43 -14.15
CA GLU A 60 6.23 6.48 -14.21
C GLU A 60 6.15 5.52 -13.02
N VAL A 61 5.90 4.24 -13.30
CA VAL A 61 5.68 3.20 -12.29
C VAL A 61 6.90 2.27 -12.27
N GLU A 62 7.44 2.00 -11.09
CA GLU A 62 8.52 1.04 -10.93
C GLU A 62 7.99 -0.41 -11.06
N PRO A 63 8.80 -1.38 -11.51
CA PRO A 63 8.38 -2.77 -11.71
C PRO A 63 7.97 -3.48 -10.40
N ASP A 64 8.43 -3.00 -9.25
CA ASP A 64 8.09 -3.49 -7.90
C ASP A 64 7.02 -2.64 -7.20
N GLU A 65 6.38 -1.72 -7.92
CA GLU A 65 5.31 -0.85 -7.44
C GLU A 65 4.00 -1.15 -8.18
N THR A 66 2.88 -1.15 -7.45
CA THR A 66 1.57 -1.33 -8.07
C THR A 66 1.10 -0.05 -8.75
N ILE A 67 0.40 -0.19 -9.88
CA ILE A 67 -0.13 0.96 -10.63
C ILE A 67 -1.06 1.81 -9.74
N LEU A 68 -1.85 1.19 -8.86
CA LEU A 68 -2.70 1.94 -7.91
C LEU A 68 -1.86 2.81 -6.97
N SER A 69 -0.80 2.26 -6.37
CA SER A 69 0.05 3.01 -5.42
C SER A 69 0.61 4.25 -6.11
N LYS A 70 1.18 4.09 -7.30
CA LYS A 70 1.74 5.20 -8.06
C LYS A 70 0.69 6.24 -8.47
N ALA A 71 -0.49 5.79 -8.87
CA ALA A 71 -1.59 6.69 -9.24
C ALA A 71 -2.02 7.57 -8.06
N LEU A 72 -2.20 6.98 -6.87
CA LEU A 72 -2.57 7.70 -5.65
C LEU A 72 -1.47 8.69 -5.23
N ASP A 73 -0.20 8.28 -5.29
CA ASP A 73 0.94 9.14 -4.97
C ASP A 73 1.08 10.32 -5.95
N SER A 74 0.62 10.13 -7.18
CA SER A 74 0.56 11.19 -8.21
C SER A 74 -0.68 12.10 -8.06
N GLY A 75 -1.53 11.84 -7.06
CA GLY A 75 -2.72 12.63 -6.76
C GLY A 75 -3.99 12.21 -7.52
N LEU A 76 -3.97 11.10 -8.25
CA LEU A 76 -5.17 10.58 -8.92
C LEU A 76 -6.11 9.94 -7.92
N SER A 77 -7.39 10.31 -7.98
CA SER A 77 -8.44 9.75 -7.11
C SER A 77 -9.04 8.48 -7.71
N VAL A 78 -8.26 7.41 -7.77
CA VAL A 78 -8.72 6.11 -8.29
C VAL A 78 -9.62 5.40 -7.26
N PRO A 79 -10.77 4.82 -7.66
CA PRO A 79 -11.60 3.98 -6.78
C PRO A 79 -10.80 2.80 -6.20
N HIS A 80 -10.87 2.60 -4.89
CA HIS A 80 -10.21 1.49 -4.20
C HIS A 80 -10.78 1.28 -2.79
N ASP A 81 -10.63 0.07 -2.27
CA ASP A 81 -10.98 -0.25 -0.87
C ASP A 81 -9.88 -1.10 -0.21
N CYS A 82 -9.88 -2.42 -0.43
CA CYS A 82 -9.02 -3.33 0.36
C CYS A 82 -7.51 -3.21 0.07
N LYS A 83 -7.12 -2.87 -1.16
CA LYS A 83 -5.72 -2.90 -1.65
C LYS A 83 -5.00 -4.26 -1.49
N LEU A 84 -5.75 -5.35 -1.52
CA LEU A 84 -5.26 -6.72 -1.35
C LEU A 84 -5.58 -7.62 -2.55
N GLY A 85 -6.02 -7.07 -3.67
CA GLY A 85 -6.30 -7.85 -4.89
C GLY A 85 -7.60 -8.66 -4.87
N VAL A 86 -8.50 -8.47 -3.89
CA VAL A 86 -9.68 -9.34 -3.73
C VAL A 86 -11.05 -8.66 -3.85
N CYS A 87 -11.16 -7.36 -3.54
CA CYS A 87 -12.47 -6.69 -3.43
C CYS A 87 -13.06 -6.20 -4.77
N MET A 88 -12.28 -6.25 -5.86
CA MET A 88 -12.69 -5.83 -7.21
C MET A 88 -13.05 -4.33 -7.38
N THR A 89 -12.88 -3.49 -6.35
CA THR A 89 -13.21 -2.05 -6.34
C THR A 89 -12.21 -1.14 -7.08
N CYS A 90 -11.06 -1.67 -7.50
CA CYS A 90 -10.06 -0.91 -8.28
C CYS A 90 -9.82 -1.47 -9.69
N PRO A 91 -10.88 -1.73 -10.48
CA PRO A 91 -10.73 -2.42 -11.74
C PRO A 91 -10.30 -1.48 -12.86
N ALA A 92 -9.55 -2.01 -13.80
CA ALA A 92 -9.19 -1.35 -15.02
C ALA A 92 -9.19 -2.32 -16.19
N ARG A 93 -9.36 -1.79 -17.38
CA ARG A 93 -9.13 -2.49 -18.64
C ARG A 93 -7.77 -2.08 -19.21
N LEU A 94 -6.96 -3.06 -19.55
CA LEU A 94 -5.70 -2.91 -20.24
C LEU A 94 -5.98 -2.69 -21.74
N ILE A 95 -5.72 -1.48 -22.22
CA ILE A 95 -5.87 -1.10 -23.63
C ILE A 95 -4.64 -1.52 -24.44
N SER A 96 -3.45 -1.37 -23.84
CA SER A 96 -2.18 -1.86 -24.40
C SER A 96 -1.14 -2.09 -23.31
N GLY A 97 -0.15 -2.93 -23.62
CA GLY A 97 0.92 -3.28 -22.70
C GLY A 97 0.64 -4.61 -21.98
N SER A 98 1.38 -4.87 -20.92
CA SER A 98 1.25 -6.06 -20.08
C SER A 98 1.53 -5.74 -18.62
N VAL A 99 0.75 -6.37 -17.74
CA VAL A 99 0.94 -6.30 -16.29
C VAL A 99 1.06 -7.71 -15.74
N ASP A 100 1.84 -7.86 -14.67
CA ASP A 100 1.76 -9.01 -13.79
C ASP A 100 0.71 -8.71 -12.71
N GLN A 101 -0.25 -9.63 -12.55
CA GLN A 101 -1.28 -9.55 -11.54
C GLN A 101 -1.50 -10.88 -10.81
N SER A 102 -0.45 -11.67 -10.64
CA SER A 102 -0.50 -12.96 -9.94
C SER A 102 -1.06 -12.87 -8.53
N ASP A 103 -0.99 -11.70 -7.90
CA ASP A 103 -1.50 -11.43 -6.55
C ASP A 103 -3.00 -11.07 -6.52
N GLY A 104 -3.61 -10.89 -7.70
CA GLY A 104 -5.03 -10.57 -7.86
C GLY A 104 -5.92 -11.81 -7.94
N MET A 105 -7.15 -11.69 -7.43
CA MET A 105 -8.15 -12.75 -7.43
C MET A 105 -9.19 -12.54 -8.54
N LEU A 106 -8.74 -12.52 -9.79
CA LEU A 106 -9.60 -12.54 -10.97
C LEU A 106 -9.62 -13.94 -11.59
N SER A 107 -10.70 -14.28 -12.28
CA SER A 107 -10.76 -15.51 -13.08
C SER A 107 -9.88 -15.37 -14.31
N ASP A 108 -9.27 -16.47 -14.77
CA ASP A 108 -8.37 -16.46 -15.92
C ASP A 108 -9.05 -15.86 -17.16
N ASP A 109 -10.32 -16.19 -17.42
CA ASP A 109 -11.11 -15.62 -18.52
C ASP A 109 -11.22 -14.08 -18.46
N VAL A 110 -11.36 -13.52 -17.26
CA VAL A 110 -11.44 -12.07 -17.06
C VAL A 110 -10.06 -11.43 -17.27
N VAL A 111 -8.99 -12.08 -16.83
CA VAL A 111 -7.61 -11.65 -17.09
C VAL A 111 -7.32 -11.66 -18.59
N GLU A 112 -7.68 -12.74 -19.30
CA GLU A 112 -7.49 -12.89 -20.75
C GLU A 112 -8.27 -11.85 -21.57
N ARG A 113 -9.43 -11.39 -21.08
CA ARG A 113 -10.18 -10.28 -21.66
C ARG A 113 -9.53 -8.91 -21.44
N GLY A 114 -8.40 -8.87 -20.75
CA GLY A 114 -7.61 -7.66 -20.51
C GLY A 114 -8.08 -6.86 -19.31
N TYR A 115 -8.71 -7.48 -18.31
CA TYR A 115 -9.09 -6.80 -17.08
C TYR A 115 -8.07 -7.04 -15.97
N ALA A 116 -7.84 -6.00 -15.18
CA ALA A 116 -6.85 -5.99 -14.12
C ALA A 116 -7.35 -5.28 -12.85
N LEU A 117 -6.79 -5.66 -11.70
CA LEU A 117 -6.97 -4.95 -10.44
C LEU A 117 -5.74 -4.09 -10.18
N LEU A 118 -5.90 -2.77 -10.20
CA LEU A 118 -4.75 -1.85 -10.11
C LEU A 118 -3.96 -1.99 -8.81
N CYS A 119 -4.60 -2.44 -7.73
CA CYS A 119 -3.93 -2.69 -6.45
C CYS A 119 -3.03 -3.93 -6.43
N ALA A 120 -3.12 -4.79 -7.43
CA ALA A 120 -2.31 -6.00 -7.57
C ALA A 120 -1.63 -6.06 -8.95
N ALA A 121 -1.65 -4.98 -9.73
CA ALA A 121 -1.08 -4.93 -11.07
C ALA A 121 0.29 -4.23 -11.05
N TYR A 122 1.32 -4.98 -11.42
CA TYR A 122 2.70 -4.53 -11.60
C TYR A 122 3.01 -4.42 -13.09
N PRO A 123 3.46 -3.28 -13.61
CA PRO A 123 3.72 -3.14 -15.04
C PRO A 123 4.92 -3.98 -15.48
N GLN A 124 4.78 -4.64 -16.64
CA GLN A 124 5.84 -5.42 -17.30
C GLN A 124 6.28 -4.77 -18.62
N SER A 125 5.58 -3.71 -19.04
CA SER A 125 5.89 -2.86 -20.18
C SER A 125 5.27 -1.48 -19.96
N ASP A 126 5.51 -0.54 -20.89
CA ASP A 126 4.67 0.64 -20.99
C ASP A 126 3.20 0.20 -21.20
N CYS A 127 2.28 0.84 -20.49
CA CYS A 127 0.88 0.44 -20.44
C CYS A 127 -0.04 1.61 -20.74
N HIS A 128 -1.20 1.30 -21.33
CA HIS A 128 -2.34 2.19 -21.41
C HIS A 128 -3.52 1.48 -20.77
N ILE A 129 -4.08 2.05 -19.72
CA ILE A 129 -5.18 1.48 -18.97
C ILE A 129 -6.34 2.46 -18.86
N LYS A 130 -7.55 1.92 -18.75
CA LYS A 130 -8.75 2.68 -18.49
C LYS A 130 -9.43 2.16 -17.23
N ILE A 131 -9.66 3.04 -16.26
CA ILE A 131 -10.42 2.68 -15.07
C ILE A 131 -11.88 2.46 -15.47
N ILE A 132 -12.43 1.34 -15.02
CA ILE A 132 -13.82 0.96 -15.28
C ILE A 132 -14.64 0.94 -13.99
N PRO A 133 -15.98 1.00 -14.08
CA PRO A 133 -16.85 0.80 -12.92
C PRO A 133 -16.74 -0.62 -12.33
N GLU A 134 -16.93 -0.75 -11.01
CA GLU A 134 -16.89 -2.04 -10.30
C GLU A 134 -17.95 -3.03 -10.81
N ASP A 135 -19.15 -2.53 -11.10
CA ASP A 135 -20.28 -3.32 -11.59
C ASP A 135 -20.00 -3.94 -12.96
N GLU A 136 -19.22 -3.27 -13.82
CA GLU A 136 -18.77 -3.85 -15.10
C GLU A 136 -17.88 -5.07 -14.87
N LEU A 137 -16.85 -4.94 -14.02
CA LEU A 137 -15.94 -6.06 -13.71
C LEU A 137 -16.69 -7.21 -13.03
N LEU A 138 -17.51 -6.91 -12.02
CA LEU A 138 -18.24 -7.91 -11.25
C LEU A 138 -19.19 -8.72 -12.15
N SER A 139 -19.86 -8.06 -13.10
CA SER A 139 -20.73 -8.73 -14.06
C SER A 139 -19.96 -9.74 -14.92
N LEU A 140 -18.74 -9.42 -15.33
CA LEU A 140 -17.89 -10.32 -16.10
C LEU A 140 -17.38 -11.49 -15.27
N GLN A 141 -16.93 -11.22 -14.04
CA GLN A 141 -16.40 -12.23 -13.12
C GLN A 141 -17.47 -13.24 -12.66
N LEU A 142 -18.72 -12.79 -12.46
CA LEU A 142 -19.82 -13.69 -12.13
C LEU A 142 -20.31 -14.48 -13.35
N ALA A 143 -20.19 -13.92 -14.55
CA ALA A 143 -20.55 -14.65 -15.78
C ALA A 143 -19.62 -15.85 -16.01
N THR A 144 -18.33 -15.74 -15.68
CA THR A 144 -17.35 -16.83 -15.85
C THR A 144 -17.43 -17.89 -14.74
N ALA A 145 -18.05 -17.59 -13.60
CA ALA A 145 -18.19 -18.53 -12.49
C ALA A 145 -19.36 -19.53 -12.62
N ASN A 146 -20.23 -19.35 -13.62
CA ASN A 146 -21.46 -20.15 -13.79
C ASN A 146 -21.38 -21.21 -14.91
N ASP A 147 -20.19 -21.44 -15.47
CA ASP A 147 -19.88 -22.59 -16.33
C ASP A 147 -19.30 -23.76 -15.51
#